data_AF-A0A819N7P4-F1
#
_entry.id   AF-A0A819N7P4-F1
#
_cell.length_a   1.000
_cell.length_b   1.000
_cell.length_c   1.000
_cell.angle_alpha   90.00
_cell.angle_beta   90.00
_cell.angle_gamma   90.00
#
_symmetry.space_group_name_H-M   'P 1'
#
loop_
_entity.id
_entity.type
_entity.pdbx_description
1 polymer ?
#
loop_
_entity_poly.entity_id
_entity_poly.type
_entity_poly.pdbx_seq_one_letter_code
_entity_poly.pdbx_strand_id
1 'polypeptide(L)'
;MGAYTLIGESIINNHASKYLQMACFYNQSTLRLRFFDKTLDAFEHCINEEFAMKNFLCDQPKDFILYDYQDHICINVDLELSTISRINIGYKEISFISFWTHHINRSCFIFIIPNLQINNFMNQFAIHIDVYQPTILENTLHTRFIINTRY
;
A
#
# COMPACT_ATOMS: atom_id res chain seq x y z
N MET A 1 -12.10 -31.75 12.73
CA MET A 1 -11.54 -30.49 13.28
C MET A 1 -12.55 -29.38 13.02
N GLY A 2 -12.89 -28.59 14.04
CA GLY A 2 -13.76 -27.41 13.86
C GLY A 2 -12.96 -26.23 13.31
N ALA A 3 -13.59 -25.38 12.51
CA ALA A 3 -13.04 -24.10 12.08
C ALA A 3 -13.56 -23.00 13.02
N TYR A 4 -12.66 -22.19 13.56
CA TYR A 4 -12.98 -21.05 14.41
C TYR A 4 -12.44 -19.78 13.77
N THR A 5 -13.17 -18.67 13.92
CA THR A 5 -12.76 -17.35 13.44
C THR A 5 -12.99 -16.31 14.52
N LEU A 6 -12.10 -15.33 14.63
CA LEU A 6 -12.24 -14.19 15.53
C LEU A 6 -12.76 -12.99 14.73
N ILE A 7 -13.89 -12.43 15.16
CA ILE A 7 -14.52 -11.28 14.52
C ILE A 7 -14.61 -10.15 15.55
N GLY A 8 -14.20 -8.95 15.14
CA GLY A 8 -14.37 -7.73 15.91
C GLY A 8 -15.40 -6.83 15.24
N GLU A 9 -16.30 -6.26 16.04
CA GLU A 9 -17.29 -5.29 15.59
C GLU A 9 -17.13 -4.01 16.41
N SER A 10 -17.38 -2.85 15.79
CA SER A 10 -17.30 -1.54 16.44
C SER A 10 -18.52 -0.71 16.10
N ILE A 11 -18.83 0.23 16.98
CA ILE A 11 -19.75 1.32 16.72
C ILE A 11 -18.93 2.46 16.10
N ILE A 12 -19.46 3.02 15.01
CA ILE A 12 -18.88 4.13 14.25
C ILE A 12 -18.41 5.26 15.17
N ASN A 13 -17.25 5.85 14.88
CA ASN A 13 -16.64 6.99 15.58
C ASN A 13 -16.21 6.73 17.04
N ASN A 14 -16.21 5.48 17.49
CA ASN A 14 -15.91 5.15 18.89
C ASN A 14 -14.42 4.76 19.11
N HIS A 15 -13.53 5.39 18.35
CA HIS A 15 -12.06 5.21 18.38
C HIS A 15 -11.55 3.77 18.18
N ALA A 16 -12.37 2.89 17.61
CA ALA A 16 -11.90 1.57 17.20
C ALA A 16 -10.84 1.73 16.11
N SER A 17 -9.78 0.92 16.21
CA SER A 17 -8.70 0.93 15.23
C SER A 17 -8.36 -0.48 14.77
N LYS A 18 -7.83 -0.55 13.56
CA LYS A 18 -7.40 -1.78 12.90
C LYS A 18 -5.97 -1.61 12.40
N TYR A 19 -5.11 -2.55 12.76
CA TYR A 19 -3.71 -2.55 12.35
C TYR A 19 -3.56 -3.28 11.02
N LEU A 20 -3.11 -2.56 10.01
CA LEU A 20 -2.83 -3.06 8.68
C LEU A 20 -1.34 -2.92 8.38
N GLN A 21 -0.91 -3.63 7.33
CA GLN A 21 0.39 -3.44 6.72
C GLN A 21 0.22 -3.15 5.24
N MET A 22 1.04 -2.23 4.74
CA MET A 22 1.15 -1.90 3.33
C MET A 22 2.46 -2.47 2.78
N ALA A 23 2.36 -3.33 1.77
CA ALA A 23 3.52 -3.77 1.00
C ALA A 23 3.47 -3.16 -0.41
N CYS A 24 4.66 -2.83 -0.91
CA CYS A 24 4.84 -2.23 -2.22
C CYS A 24 5.61 -3.21 -3.11
N PHE A 25 5.04 -3.54 -4.26
CA PHE A 25 5.66 -4.43 -5.24
C PHE A 25 5.86 -3.71 -6.56
N TYR A 26 6.91 -4.11 -7.29
CA TYR A 26 7.24 -3.57 -8.60
C TYR A 26 7.45 -4.66 -9.64
N ASN A 27 6.98 -4.40 -10.86
CA ASN A 27 7.26 -5.22 -12.03
C ASN A 27 7.15 -4.41 -13.32
N GLN A 28 8.26 -4.31 -14.06
CA GLN A 28 8.32 -3.84 -15.46
C GLN A 28 7.39 -2.66 -15.79
N SER A 29 7.43 -1.57 -15.00
CA SER A 29 6.61 -0.33 -15.07
C SER A 29 5.33 -0.27 -14.21
N THR A 30 4.96 -1.34 -13.52
CA THR A 30 3.80 -1.34 -12.62
C THR A 30 4.24 -1.31 -11.17
N LEU A 31 3.61 -0.42 -10.40
CA LEU A 31 3.68 -0.40 -8.95
C LEU A 31 2.38 -0.98 -8.40
N ARG A 32 2.48 -1.90 -7.46
CA ARG A 32 1.33 -2.60 -6.88
C ARG A 32 1.37 -2.43 -5.36
N LEU A 33 0.36 -1.77 -4.82
CA LEU A 33 0.19 -1.61 -3.39
C LEU A 33 -0.79 -2.65 -2.88
N ARG A 34 -0.33 -3.44 -1.92
CA ARG A 34 -1.12 -4.45 -1.21
C ARG A 34 -1.31 -3.97 0.22
N PHE A 35 -2.55 -4.06 0.70
CA PHE A 35 -2.86 -3.87 2.11
C PHE A 35 -3.37 -5.19 2.67
N PHE A 36 -3.00 -5.50 3.90
CA PHE A 36 -3.43 -6.73 4.56
C PHE A 36 -3.41 -6.55 6.08
N ASP A 37 -4.15 -7.41 6.77
CA ASP A 37 -4.17 -7.47 8.23
C ASP A 37 -2.76 -7.79 8.75
N LYS A 38 -2.33 -7.13 9.83
CA LYS A 38 -1.01 -7.34 10.45
C LYS A 38 -0.89 -8.72 11.13
N THR A 39 -0.83 -9.76 10.30
CA THR A 39 -0.74 -11.17 10.69
C THR A 39 0.25 -11.88 9.77
N LEU A 40 0.91 -12.92 10.28
CA LEU A 40 1.90 -13.68 9.52
C LEU A 40 1.25 -14.33 8.28
N ASP A 41 0.08 -14.95 8.46
CA ASP A 41 -0.64 -15.67 7.40
C ASP A 41 -1.01 -14.74 6.23
N ALA A 42 -1.50 -13.52 6.53
CA ALA A 42 -1.86 -12.57 5.49
C ALA A 42 -0.63 -12.04 4.74
N PHE A 43 0.49 -11.83 5.45
CA PHE A 43 1.76 -11.46 4.83
C PHE A 43 2.29 -12.55 3.89
N GLU A 44 2.39 -13.80 4.37
CA GLU A 44 2.88 -14.92 3.57
C GLU A 44 2.00 -15.16 2.34
N HIS A 45 0.68 -15.10 2.51
CA HIS A 45 -0.25 -15.22 1.38
C HIS A 45 -0.03 -14.12 0.34
N CYS A 46 0.09 -12.86 0.77
CA CYS A 46 0.34 -11.72 -0.11
C CYS A 46 1.66 -11.86 -0.88
N ILE A 47 2.75 -12.24 -0.21
CA ILE A 47 4.07 -12.41 -0.83
C ILE A 47 4.03 -13.54 -1.86
N ASN A 48 3.44 -14.68 -1.52
CA ASN A 48 3.34 -15.83 -2.41
C ASN A 48 2.54 -15.50 -3.69
N GLU A 49 1.42 -14.78 -3.58
CA GLU A 49 0.64 -14.33 -4.74
C GLU A 49 1.45 -13.39 -5.65
N GLU A 50 2.11 -12.39 -5.08
CA GLU A 50 2.84 -11.37 -5.86
C GLU A 50 4.12 -11.94 -6.48
N PHE A 51 4.82 -12.86 -5.81
CA PHE A 51 5.98 -13.56 -6.37
C PHE A 51 5.58 -14.53 -7.48
N ALA A 52 4.42 -15.19 -7.40
CA ALA A 52 3.90 -16.01 -8.50
C ALA A 52 3.65 -15.18 -9.77
N MET A 53 3.32 -13.90 -9.61
CA MET A 53 3.18 -12.92 -10.71
C MET A 53 4.49 -12.26 -11.14
N LYS A 54 5.64 -12.71 -10.60
CA LYS A 54 6.98 -12.13 -10.84
C LYS A 54 7.12 -10.67 -10.42
N ASN A 55 6.38 -10.25 -9.39
CA ASN A 55 6.55 -8.94 -8.81
C ASN A 55 7.60 -9.00 -7.68
N PHE A 56 8.39 -7.95 -7.53
CA PHE A 56 9.42 -7.87 -6.50
C PHE A 56 8.99 -6.97 -5.37
N LEU A 57 9.25 -7.38 -4.13
CA LEU A 57 9.00 -6.55 -2.95
C LEU A 57 10.01 -5.40 -2.92
N CYS A 58 9.53 -4.15 -2.92
CA CYS A 58 10.37 -2.96 -2.96
C CYS A 58 11.12 -2.71 -1.65
N ASP A 59 10.47 -2.97 -0.51
CA ASP A 59 11.01 -2.83 0.85
C ASP A 59 10.10 -3.62 1.82
N GLN A 60 10.51 -3.71 3.08
CA GLN A 60 9.67 -4.29 4.14
C GLN A 60 8.32 -3.58 4.25
N PRO A 61 7.23 -4.33 4.52
CA PRO A 61 5.90 -3.75 4.70
C PRO A 61 5.90 -2.67 5.79
N LYS A 62 5.12 -1.61 5.57
CA LYS A 62 4.96 -0.50 6.52
C LYS A 62 3.65 -0.64 7.26
N ASP A 63 3.68 -0.38 8.56
CA ASP A 63 2.48 -0.41 9.38
C ASP A 63 1.58 0.79 9.06
N PHE A 64 0.27 0.55 9.02
CA PHE A 64 -0.75 1.57 8.84
C PHE A 64 -1.89 1.31 9.83
N ILE A 65 -2.29 2.34 10.57
CA ILE A 65 -3.39 2.23 11.54
C ILE A 65 -4.61 2.89 10.91
N LEU A 66 -5.66 2.09 10.76
CA LEU A 66 -6.96 2.54 10.27
C LEU A 66 -7.88 2.81 11.46
N TYR A 67 -8.52 3.96 11.49
CA TYR A 67 -9.50 4.35 12.52
C TYR A 67 -10.92 4.31 11.97
N ASP A 68 -11.89 3.90 12.78
CA ASP A 68 -13.31 3.82 12.41
C ASP A 68 -14.01 5.20 12.40
N TYR A 69 -13.56 6.08 11.50
CA TYR A 69 -14.17 7.38 11.21
C TYR A 69 -15.07 7.35 9.96
N GLN A 70 -15.21 6.19 9.32
CA GLN A 70 -16.00 5.97 8.09
C GLN A 70 -15.59 6.85 6.90
N ASP A 71 -14.40 7.45 6.94
CA ASP A 71 -13.85 8.22 5.84
C ASP A 71 -13.09 7.34 4.84
N HIS A 72 -12.99 7.82 3.61
CA HIS A 72 -12.22 7.14 2.59
C HIS A 72 -10.72 7.19 2.93
N ILE A 73 -9.99 6.20 2.40
CA ILE A 73 -8.53 6.14 2.51
C ILE A 73 -7.97 6.75 1.21
N CYS A 74 -7.18 7.80 1.37
CA CYS A 74 -6.46 8.44 0.28
C CYS A 74 -5.10 7.79 0.12
N ILE A 75 -4.74 7.46 -1.12
CA ILE A 75 -3.41 6.99 -1.50
C ILE A 75 -2.87 7.97 -2.53
N ASN A 76 -1.78 8.63 -2.18
CA ASN A 76 -1.04 9.51 -3.09
C ASN A 76 0.32 8.89 -3.40
N VAL A 77 0.69 8.88 -4.69
CA VAL A 77 1.94 8.28 -5.14
C VAL A 77 2.68 9.28 -6.01
N ASP A 78 3.87 9.66 -5.55
CA ASP A 78 4.75 10.61 -6.22
C ASP A 78 6.08 9.96 -6.59
N LEU A 79 6.49 10.09 -7.84
CA LEU A 79 7.79 9.68 -8.33
C LEU A 79 8.82 10.79 -8.11
N GLU A 80 9.91 10.48 -7.42
CA GLU A 80 11.03 11.39 -7.22
C GLU A 80 11.93 11.42 -8.46
N LEU A 81 12.00 12.59 -9.11
CA LEU A 81 12.91 12.82 -10.24
C LEU A 81 14.25 13.41 -9.79
N SER A 82 14.23 14.18 -8.71
CA SER A 82 15.40 14.76 -8.08
C SER A 82 15.09 15.11 -6.62
N THR A 83 16.08 15.63 -5.89
CA THR A 83 15.91 16.05 -4.49
C THR A 83 14.83 17.13 -4.30
N ILE A 84 14.52 17.89 -5.34
CA ILE A 84 13.57 19.02 -5.31
C ILE A 84 12.36 18.82 -6.22
N SER A 85 12.32 17.73 -7.00
CA SER A 85 11.29 17.51 -8.03
C SER A 85 10.62 16.16 -7.83
N ARG A 86 9.29 16.20 -7.76
CA ARG A 86 8.42 15.03 -7.73
C ARG A 86 7.32 15.18 -8.77
N ILE A 87 6.93 14.07 -9.39
CA ILE A 87 5.78 13.99 -10.28
C ILE A 87 4.76 13.08 -9.64
N ASN A 88 3.53 13.56 -9.52
CA ASN A 88 2.42 12.72 -9.11
C ASN A 88 2.14 11.67 -10.19
N ILE A 89 2.27 10.38 -9.83
CA ILE A 89 1.97 9.26 -10.73
C ILE A 89 0.58 8.68 -10.47
N GLY A 90 -0.06 9.05 -9.37
CA GLY A 90 -1.47 8.82 -9.21
C GLY A 90 -1.99 9.11 -7.81
N TYR A 91 -3.30 9.32 -7.78
CA TYR A 91 -4.08 9.50 -6.57
C TYR A 91 -5.28 8.56 -6.61
N LYS A 92 -5.62 7.94 -5.48
CA LYS A 92 -6.80 7.09 -5.34
C LYS A 92 -7.50 7.36 -4.02
N GLU A 93 -8.82 7.43 -4.08
CA GLU A 93 -9.70 7.41 -2.90
C GLU A 93 -10.40 6.07 -2.87
N ILE A 94 -10.23 5.35 -1.77
CA ILE A 94 -10.81 4.02 -1.59
C ILE A 94 -11.78 4.06 -0.42
N SER A 95 -12.95 3.46 -0.59
CA SER A 95 -13.95 3.40 0.47
C SER A 95 -13.41 2.72 1.73
N PHE A 96 -13.77 3.27 2.89
CA PHE A 96 -13.49 2.72 4.22
C PHE A 96 -13.76 1.21 4.32
N ILE A 97 -14.91 0.76 3.80
CA ILE A 97 -15.37 -0.62 3.96
C ILE A 97 -14.41 -1.64 3.32
N SER A 98 -13.70 -1.24 2.26
CA SER A 98 -12.70 -2.08 1.60
C SER A 98 -11.53 -2.42 2.53
N PHE A 99 -11.19 -1.50 3.45
CA PHE A 99 -10.11 -1.65 4.43
C PHE A 99 -10.60 -2.25 5.76
N TRP A 100 -11.82 -1.91 6.16
CA TRP A 100 -12.40 -2.39 7.42
C TRP A 100 -12.69 -3.90 7.39
N THR A 101 -13.18 -4.41 6.26
CA THR A 101 -13.51 -5.83 6.08
C THR A 101 -12.27 -6.72 5.88
N HIS A 102 -12.44 -8.05 6.00
CA HIS A 102 -11.39 -9.03 5.69
C HIS A 102 -11.01 -9.11 4.20
N HIS A 103 -11.77 -8.45 3.32
CA HIS A 103 -11.47 -8.39 1.90
C HIS A 103 -10.21 -7.58 1.58
N ILE A 104 -9.74 -6.77 2.53
CA ILE A 104 -8.51 -5.99 2.36
C ILE A 104 -7.32 -6.86 1.97
N ASN A 105 -7.23 -8.11 2.47
CA ASN A 105 -6.14 -9.03 2.16
C ASN A 105 -6.02 -9.37 0.66
N ARG A 106 -7.10 -9.19 -0.11
CA ARG A 106 -7.15 -9.38 -1.58
C ARG A 106 -7.00 -8.06 -2.35
N SER A 107 -6.80 -6.94 -1.65
CA SER A 107 -6.66 -5.63 -2.27
C SER A 107 -5.38 -5.55 -3.09
N CYS A 108 -5.47 -4.96 -4.27
CA CYS A 108 -4.32 -4.59 -5.06
C CYS A 108 -4.61 -3.28 -5.77
N PHE A 109 -3.85 -2.24 -5.43
CA PHE A 109 -3.95 -0.94 -6.07
C PHE A 109 -2.76 -0.74 -7.00
N ILE A 110 -3.05 -0.80 -8.30
CA ILE A 110 -2.02 -0.71 -9.35
C ILE A 110 -1.85 0.74 -9.78
N PHE A 111 -0.61 1.20 -9.87
CA PHE A 111 -0.20 2.47 -10.44
C PHE A 111 0.77 2.20 -11.59
N ILE A 112 0.55 2.87 -12.71
CA ILE A 112 1.41 2.75 -13.88
C ILE A 112 2.48 3.82 -13.72
N ILE A 113 3.74 3.40 -13.63
CA ILE A 113 4.85 4.34 -13.68
C ILE A 113 4.93 4.79 -15.13
N PRO A 114 4.75 6.10 -15.41
CA PRO A 114 4.79 6.59 -16.78
C PRO A 114 6.11 6.18 -17.41
N ASN A 115 6.04 5.86 -18.71
CA ASN A 115 7.20 5.53 -19.53
C ASN A 115 8.05 6.79 -19.69
N LEU A 116 8.67 7.23 -18.60
CA LEU A 116 9.80 8.12 -18.64
C LEU A 116 10.74 7.48 -19.64
N GLN A 117 11.22 8.25 -20.61
CA GLN A 117 12.39 7.86 -21.39
C GLN A 117 13.56 7.81 -20.41
N ILE A 118 13.54 6.78 -19.57
CA ILE A 118 14.61 6.30 -18.73
C ILE A 118 15.59 5.78 -19.77
N ASN A 119 16.33 6.72 -20.36
CA ASN A 119 17.59 6.45 -21.01
C ASN A 119 18.27 5.37 -20.17
N ASN A 120 18.74 4.29 -20.81
CA ASN A 120 19.35 3.03 -20.32
C ASN A 120 20.28 3.10 -19.07
N PHE A 121 19.95 3.89 -18.06
CA PHE A 121 20.84 4.47 -17.04
C PHE A 121 20.18 4.61 -15.66
N MET A 122 18.84 4.73 -15.53
CA MET A 122 18.22 4.68 -14.19
C MET A 122 18.04 3.23 -13.74
N ASN A 123 19.06 2.73 -13.05
CA ASN A 123 19.06 1.42 -12.39
C ASN A 123 18.19 1.39 -11.12
N GLN A 124 17.82 2.58 -10.66
CA GLN A 124 17.06 2.81 -9.46
C GLN A 124 16.22 4.08 -9.63
N PHE A 125 15.06 4.10 -8.98
CA PHE A 125 14.25 5.30 -8.83
C PHE A 125 13.59 5.30 -7.45
N ALA A 126 13.15 6.45 -6.97
CA ALA A 126 12.50 6.56 -5.67
C ALA A 126 11.04 6.99 -5.82
N ILE A 127 10.16 6.38 -5.02
CA ILE A 127 8.73 6.72 -4.94
C ILE A 127 8.42 7.14 -3.52
N HIS A 128 7.64 8.21 -3.38
CA HIS A 128 6.97 8.60 -2.15
C HIS A 128 5.52 8.15 -2.21
N ILE A 129 5.07 7.51 -1.13
CA ILE A 129 3.71 7.02 -1.01
C ILE A 129 3.16 7.55 0.30
N ASP A 130 2.07 8.29 0.18
CA ASP A 130 1.33 8.81 1.32
C ASP A 130 -0.01 8.08 1.39
N VAL A 131 -0.31 7.52 2.55
CA VAL A 131 -1.60 6.88 2.84
C VAL A 131 -2.20 7.53 4.06
N TYR A 132 -3.39 8.12 3.91
CA TYR A 132 -4.02 8.87 4.99
C TYR A 132 -5.55 8.75 4.99
N GLN A 133 -6.10 9.03 6.17
CA GLN A 133 -7.52 9.30 6.38
C GLN A 133 -7.69 10.82 6.53
N PRO A 134 -8.52 11.48 5.71
CA PRO A 134 -8.70 12.93 5.76
C PRO A 134 -9.06 13.47 7.15
N THR A 135 -9.78 12.68 7.94
CA THR A 135 -10.21 13.06 9.30
C THR A 135 -9.05 13.06 10.30
N ILE A 136 -7.98 12.29 10.05
CA ILE A 136 -6.86 12.11 10.99
C ILE A 136 -5.50 12.11 10.27
N LEU A 137 -5.05 13.30 9.88
CA LEU A 137 -3.78 13.47 9.17
C LEU A 137 -2.54 13.19 10.03
N GLU A 138 -2.66 13.24 11.36
CA GLU A 138 -1.54 12.96 12.28
C GLU A 138 -0.99 11.53 12.14
N ASN A 139 -1.83 10.59 11.70
CA ASN A 139 -1.46 9.18 11.49
C ASN A 139 -1.18 8.84 10.03
N THR A 140 -0.88 9.85 9.21
CA THR A 140 -0.53 9.62 7.81
C THR A 140 0.73 8.76 7.72
N LEU A 141 0.64 7.68 6.94
CA LEU A 141 1.80 6.90 6.56
C LEU A 141 2.51 7.61 5.42
N HIS A 142 3.67 8.20 5.74
CA HIS A 142 4.60 8.75 4.75
C HIS A 142 5.76 7.77 4.56
N THR A 143 5.93 7.22 3.36
CA THR A 143 7.02 6.29 3.09
C THR A 143 7.70 6.58 1.77
N ARG A 144 9.03 6.38 1.75
CA ARG A 144 9.87 6.51 0.57
C ARG A 144 10.49 5.16 0.25
N PHE A 145 10.20 4.64 -0.94
CA PHE A 145 10.75 3.39 -1.45
C PHE A 145 11.82 3.67 -2.50
N ILE A 146 12.96 2.98 -2.41
CA ILE A 146 13.98 2.97 -3.47
C ILE A 146 13.82 1.67 -4.23
N ILE A 147 13.45 1.76 -5.50
CA ILE A 147 13.15 0.60 -6.35
C ILE A 147 14.33 0.39 -7.29
N ASN A 148 14.91 -0.81 -7.23
CA ASN A 148 15.98 -1.25 -8.12
C ASN A 148 15.39 -1.99 -9.32
N THR A 149 15.71 -1.55 -10.52
CA THR A 149 15.13 -2.06 -11.79
C THR A 149 15.97 -3.15 -12.46
N ARG A 150 17.10 -3.54 -11.85
CA ARG A 150 18.11 -4.46 -12.42
C ARG A 150 17.85 -5.97 -12.15
N TYR A 151 16.65 -6.36 -11.74
CA TYR A 151 16.32 -7.75 -11.42
C TYR A 151 15.57 -8.46 -12.54
#